data_AF-A0A218VVF3-F1
#
_entry.id   AF-A0A218VVF3-F1
#
_cell.length_a   1.000
_cell.length_b   1.000
_cell.length_c   1.000
_cell.angle_alpha   90.00
_cell.angle_beta   90.00
_cell.angle_gamma   90.00
#
_symmetry.space_group_name_H-M   'P 1'
#
loop_
_entity.id
_entity.type
_entity.pdbx_description
1 polymer ?
#
loop_
_entity_poly.entity_id
_entity_poly.type
_entity_poly.pdbx_seq_one_letter_code
_entity_poly.pdbx_strand_id
1 'polypeptide(L)'
;MHRAKPPYIERVLDVWRTVVIERPYFPKHPTLEEQDFRATEEYVLRFYRWGPTAHEDFADSPRAEDSGPTGAALTPNAAIQVELANLRAERDRLRREVAEKDEQLVDQRQLQRELAQARAEIQRHEQELARANVALERFRKRAHGGPRSP
;
A
#
# COMPACT_ATOMS: atom_id res chain seq x y z
N MET A 1 -28.52 -38.54 -40.90
CA MET A 1 -28.55 -37.07 -40.67
C MET A 1 -27.23 -36.69 -39.99
N HIS A 2 -26.18 -36.41 -40.77
CA HIS A 2 -24.84 -36.12 -40.25
C HIS A 2 -24.71 -34.61 -39.99
N ARG A 3 -24.52 -34.23 -38.72
CA ARG A 3 -24.26 -32.86 -38.30
C ARG A 3 -22.80 -32.53 -38.65
N ALA A 4 -22.58 -31.88 -39.78
CA ALA A 4 -21.26 -31.35 -40.15
C ALA A 4 -20.79 -30.40 -39.04
N LYS A 5 -19.62 -30.69 -38.44
CA LYS A 5 -18.96 -29.73 -37.53
C LYS A 5 -18.57 -28.51 -38.36
N PRO A 6 -18.86 -27.28 -37.90
CA PRO A 6 -18.59 -26.10 -38.71
C PRO A 6 -17.07 -25.92 -38.88
N PRO A 7 -16.56 -25.78 -40.11
CA PRO A 7 -15.12 -25.72 -40.44
C PRO A 7 -14.37 -24.49 -39.89
N TYR A 8 -15.08 -23.64 -39.14
CA TYR A 8 -14.58 -22.41 -38.56
C TYR A 8 -13.75 -22.65 -37.29
N ILE A 9 -14.17 -23.58 -36.43
CA ILE A 9 -13.47 -23.84 -35.16
C ILE A 9 -12.10 -24.48 -35.41
N GLU A 10 -12.02 -25.43 -36.33
CA GLU A 10 -10.74 -26.06 -36.67
C GLU A 10 -9.76 -25.07 -37.30
N ARG A 11 -10.24 -24.17 -38.18
CA ARG A 11 -9.41 -23.10 -38.74
C ARG A 11 -8.93 -22.11 -37.68
N VAL A 12 -9.79 -21.72 -36.73
CA VAL A 12 -9.40 -20.82 -35.64
C VAL A 12 -8.36 -21.49 -34.73
N LEU A 13 -8.54 -22.77 -34.42
CA LEU A 13 -7.58 -23.53 -33.62
C LEU A 13 -6.23 -23.71 -34.33
N ASP A 14 -6.25 -23.92 -35.65
CA ASP A 14 -5.05 -24.08 -36.46
C ASP A 14 -4.25 -22.76 -36.58
N VAL A 15 -4.96 -21.65 -36.83
CA VAL A 15 -4.37 -20.31 -36.82
C VAL A 15 -3.78 -19.99 -35.45
N TRP A 16 -4.51 -20.26 -34.37
CA TRP A 16 -4.03 -19.98 -33.02
C TRP A 16 -2.80 -20.82 -32.65
N ARG A 17 -2.79 -22.12 -33.01
CA ARG A 17 -1.64 -23.01 -32.80
C ARG A 17 -0.41 -22.53 -33.57
N THR A 18 -0.60 -22.06 -34.80
CA THR A 18 0.48 -21.49 -35.62
C THR A 18 1.08 -20.25 -34.96
N VAL A 19 0.23 -19.32 -34.50
CA VAL A 19 0.67 -18.09 -33.83
C VAL A 19 1.42 -18.38 -32.52
N VAL A 20 0.98 -19.34 -31.72
CA VAL A 20 1.66 -19.71 -30.46
C VAL A 20 3.04 -20.35 -30.69
N ILE A 21 3.21 -21.09 -31.79
CA ILE A 21 4.50 -21.70 -32.15
C ILE A 21 5.46 -20.66 -32.73
N GLU A 22 4.96 -19.73 -33.56
CA GLU A 22 5.77 -18.69 -34.18
C GLU A 22 6.11 -17.54 -33.22
N ARG A 23 5.24 -17.26 -32.25
CA ARG A 23 5.40 -16.19 -31.26
C ARG A 23 5.28 -16.78 -29.85
N PRO A 24 6.27 -17.56 -29.41
CA PRO A 24 6.27 -18.09 -28.06
C PRO A 24 6.26 -16.93 -27.06
N TYR A 25 5.51 -17.10 -25.97
CA TYR A 25 5.36 -16.09 -24.93
C TYR A 25 6.72 -15.66 -24.33
N PHE A 26 7.72 -16.54 -24.35
CA PHE A 26 9.11 -16.22 -24.08
C PHE A 26 10.02 -16.57 -25.27
N PRO A 27 11.03 -15.74 -25.60
CA PRO A 27 12.02 -16.05 -26.61
C PRO A 27 12.89 -17.25 -26.20
N LYS A 28 13.61 -17.85 -27.16
CA LYS A 28 14.53 -18.99 -26.92
C LYS A 28 15.64 -18.67 -25.90
N HIS A 29 15.96 -17.39 -25.73
CA HIS A 29 16.93 -16.89 -24.76
C HIS A 29 16.23 -15.80 -23.92
N PRO A 30 15.54 -16.21 -22.84
CA PRO A 30 14.79 -15.27 -22.02
C PRO A 30 15.73 -14.32 -21.29
N THR A 31 15.30 -13.06 -21.16
CA THR A 31 16.02 -12.08 -20.33
C THR A 31 15.98 -12.50 -18.86
N LEU A 32 16.83 -11.89 -18.02
CA LEU A 32 16.83 -12.18 -16.57
C LEU A 32 15.45 -11.94 -15.94
N GLU A 33 14.79 -10.85 -16.32
CA GLU A 33 13.43 -10.52 -15.86
C GLU A 33 12.40 -11.59 -16.27
N GLU A 34 12.48 -12.10 -17.49
CA GLU A 34 11.62 -13.19 -17.97
C GLU A 34 11.92 -14.52 -17.28
N GLN A 35 13.18 -14.76 -16.88
CA GLN A 35 13.56 -15.93 -16.08
C GLN A 35 13.00 -15.84 -14.65
N ASP A 36 13.08 -14.66 -14.03
CA ASP A 36 12.52 -14.41 -12.69
C ASP A 36 10.99 -14.53 -12.69
N PHE A 37 10.33 -14.03 -13.73
CA PHE A 37 8.89 -14.20 -13.90
C PHE A 37 8.51 -15.68 -14.05
N ARG A 38 9.25 -16.44 -14.88
CA ARG A 38 9.03 -17.89 -15.03
C ARG A 38 9.24 -18.64 -13.72
N ALA A 39 10.27 -18.28 -12.95
CA ALA A 39 10.52 -18.86 -11.63
C ALA A 39 9.37 -18.56 -10.66
N THR A 40 8.79 -17.36 -10.75
CA THR A 40 7.62 -16.95 -9.96
C THR A 40 6.37 -17.74 -10.35
N GLU A 41 6.07 -17.87 -11.65
CA GLU A 41 4.96 -18.71 -12.13
C GLU A 41 5.11 -20.16 -11.67
N GLU A 42 6.32 -20.72 -11.80
CA GLU A 42 6.58 -22.09 -11.36
C GLU A 42 6.43 -22.24 -9.84
N TYR A 43 6.89 -21.25 -9.06
CA TYR A 43 6.68 -21.22 -7.62
C TYR A 43 5.19 -21.18 -7.26
N VAL A 44 4.40 -20.33 -7.92
CA VAL A 44 2.95 -20.22 -7.73
C VAL A 44 2.27 -21.55 -8.08
N LEU A 45 2.60 -22.15 -9.23
CA LEU A 45 2.05 -23.45 -9.62
C LEU A 45 2.42 -24.56 -8.65
N ARG A 46 3.66 -24.59 -8.13
CA ARG A 46 4.08 -25.55 -7.09
C ARG A 46 3.34 -25.32 -5.77
N PHE A 47 3.17 -24.07 -5.37
CA PHE A 47 2.45 -23.70 -4.15
C PHE A 47 1.00 -24.18 -4.20
N TYR A 48 0.30 -23.97 -5.32
CA TYR A 48 -1.08 -24.45 -5.49
C TYR A 48 -1.20 -25.95 -5.76
N ARG A 49 -0.21 -26.58 -6.41
CA ARG A 49 -0.14 -28.05 -6.54
C ARG A 49 0.08 -28.74 -5.19
N TRP A 50 0.72 -28.06 -4.25
CA TRP A 50 0.93 -28.49 -2.87
C TRP A 50 -0.10 -27.88 -1.89
N GLY A 51 -1.22 -27.33 -2.39
CA GLY A 51 -2.33 -26.94 -1.52
C GLY A 51 -2.76 -28.11 -0.63
N PRO A 52 -3.41 -27.86 0.54
CA PRO A 52 -3.75 -28.93 1.47
C PRO A 52 -4.52 -29.98 0.69
N THR A 53 -3.94 -31.16 0.49
CA THR A 53 -4.74 -32.34 0.21
C THR A 53 -5.82 -32.30 1.25
N ALA A 54 -7.07 -32.20 0.80
CA ALA A 54 -8.21 -32.41 1.65
C ALA A 54 -7.84 -33.54 2.60
N HIS A 55 -8.09 -33.29 3.87
CA HIS A 55 -7.98 -34.24 4.96
C HIS A 55 -8.80 -35.49 4.58
N GLU A 56 -8.25 -36.36 3.76
CA GLU A 56 -8.81 -37.64 3.41
C GLU A 56 -8.23 -38.61 4.41
N ASP A 57 -9.04 -38.85 5.44
CA ASP A 57 -9.21 -40.15 6.07
C ASP A 57 -7.92 -40.92 6.34
N PHE A 58 -7.25 -40.56 7.43
CA PHE A 58 -6.57 -41.58 8.25
C PHE A 58 -7.64 -42.41 8.97
N ALA A 59 -8.39 -43.20 8.20
CA ALA A 59 -9.07 -44.37 8.68
C ALA A 59 -8.36 -45.58 8.05
N ASP A 60 -7.79 -46.40 8.92
CA ASP A 60 -7.19 -47.72 8.70
C ASP A 60 -5.79 -47.82 8.09
N SER A 61 -4.77 -47.97 8.96
CA SER A 61 -3.95 -49.21 9.02
C SER A 61 -2.90 -49.14 10.17
N PRO A 62 -2.57 -50.25 10.86
CA PRO A 62 -2.03 -50.21 12.21
C PRO A 62 -0.49 -50.26 12.30
N ARG A 63 0.01 -49.61 13.36
CA ARG A 63 1.18 -49.96 14.20
C ARG A 63 2.36 -50.68 13.52
N ALA A 64 3.45 -49.93 13.36
CA ALA A 64 4.79 -50.46 13.57
C ALA A 64 5.56 -49.44 14.40
N GLU A 65 5.96 -49.86 15.60
CA GLU A 65 6.88 -49.09 16.44
C GLU A 65 8.26 -49.18 15.81
N ASP A 66 8.92 -48.04 15.60
CA ASP A 66 10.37 -48.01 15.63
C ASP A 66 10.84 -46.75 16.35
N SER A 67 11.53 -46.99 17.45
CA SER A 67 12.06 -46.00 18.36
C SER A 67 13.41 -45.52 17.81
N GLY A 68 13.44 -44.34 17.20
CA GLY A 68 14.66 -43.60 16.88
C GLY A 68 14.83 -42.40 17.82
N PRO A 69 16.05 -42.10 18.31
CA PRO A 69 16.27 -41.10 19.34
C PRO A 69 15.92 -39.71 18.82
N THR A 70 14.98 -39.05 19.50
CA THR A 70 14.59 -37.65 19.29
C THR A 70 15.77 -36.73 19.67
N GLY A 71 16.77 -36.69 18.80
CA GLY A 71 17.83 -35.70 18.80
C GLY A 71 17.29 -34.40 18.22
N ALA A 72 17.27 -33.37 19.06
CA ALA A 72 16.92 -31.97 18.83
C ALA A 72 17.32 -31.38 17.46
N ALA A 73 16.54 -31.67 16.43
CA ALA A 73 16.45 -30.86 15.22
C ALA A 73 15.10 -30.16 15.27
N LEU A 74 15.11 -28.86 15.58
CA LEU A 74 13.95 -28.01 15.32
C LEU A 74 13.58 -28.20 13.85
N THR A 75 12.47 -28.88 13.60
CA THR A 75 12.00 -29.15 12.24
C THR A 75 11.90 -27.82 11.49
N PRO A 76 12.38 -27.69 10.24
CA PRO A 76 12.36 -26.44 9.48
C PRO A 76 10.99 -25.72 9.50
N ASN A 77 9.90 -26.47 9.59
CA ASN A 77 8.54 -25.93 9.74
C ASN A 77 8.33 -25.11 11.01
N ALA A 78 8.95 -25.47 12.14
CA ALA A 78 8.82 -24.74 13.39
C ALA A 78 9.53 -23.37 13.31
N ALA A 79 10.71 -23.32 12.68
CA ALA A 79 11.44 -22.07 12.47
C ALA A 79 10.63 -21.10 11.57
N ILE A 80 10.05 -21.62 10.48
CA ILE A 80 9.19 -20.83 9.58
C ILE A 80 7.97 -20.26 10.33
N GLN A 81 7.36 -21.03 11.23
CA GLN A 81 6.22 -20.54 12.02
C GLN A 81 6.62 -19.43 12.99
N VAL A 82 7.80 -19.52 13.61
CA VAL A 82 8.34 -18.47 14.48
C VAL A 82 8.62 -17.19 13.69
N GLU A 83 9.21 -17.30 12.50
CA GLU A 83 9.45 -16.14 11.64
C GLU A 83 8.14 -15.47 11.19
N LEU A 84 7.13 -16.25 10.81
CA LEU A 84 5.81 -15.72 10.48
C LEU A 84 5.15 -15.03 11.68
N ALA A 85 5.30 -15.57 12.88
CA ALA A 85 4.80 -14.94 14.10
C ALA A 85 5.51 -13.60 14.36
N ASN A 86 6.84 -13.55 14.20
CA ASN A 86 7.63 -12.33 14.36
C ASN A 86 7.24 -11.26 13.34
N LEU A 87 7.12 -11.62 12.06
CA LEU A 87 6.70 -10.69 10.99
C LEU A 87 5.29 -10.14 11.24
N ARG A 88 4.37 -10.96 11.77
CA ARG A 88 3.03 -10.49 12.16
C ARG A 88 3.11 -9.47 13.29
N ALA A 89 3.90 -9.77 14.33
CA ALA A 89 4.10 -8.87 15.47
C ALA A 89 4.74 -7.53 15.05
N GLU A 90 5.74 -7.58 14.18
CA GLU A 90 6.40 -6.38 13.65
C GLU A 90 5.45 -5.55 12.80
N ARG A 91 4.67 -6.19 11.92
CA ARG A 91 3.65 -5.49 11.13
C ARG A 91 2.60 -4.82 12.01
N ASP A 92 2.15 -5.48 13.08
CA ASP A 92 1.18 -4.90 14.01
C ASP A 92 1.79 -3.79 14.89
N ARG A 93 3.09 -3.85 15.18
CA ARG A 93 3.83 -2.73 15.78
C ARG A 93 3.88 -1.54 14.82
N LEU A 94 4.28 -1.74 13.58
CA LEU A 94 4.37 -0.67 12.58
C LEU A 94 3.01 -0.02 12.31
N ARG A 95 1.94 -0.80 12.27
CA ARG A 95 0.57 -0.26 12.15
C ARG A 95 0.20 0.68 13.29
N ARG A 96 0.59 0.34 14.53
CA ARG A 96 0.37 1.23 15.69
C ARG A 96 1.19 2.51 15.58
N GLU A 97 2.45 2.40 15.15
CA GLU A 97 3.32 3.57 14.95
C GLU A 97 2.78 4.50 13.86
N VAL A 98 2.27 3.95 12.75
CA VAL A 98 1.61 4.74 11.70
C VAL A 98 0.39 5.47 12.26
N ALA A 99 -0.47 4.78 13.02
CA ALA A 99 -1.64 5.41 13.63
C ALA A 99 -1.27 6.56 14.58
N GLU A 100 -0.25 6.37 15.41
CA GLU A 100 0.26 7.43 16.31
C GLU A 100 0.80 8.64 15.52
N LYS A 101 1.53 8.39 14.42
CA LYS A 101 2.03 9.45 13.56
C LYS A 101 0.90 10.20 12.84
N ASP A 102 -0.13 9.48 12.41
CA ASP A 102 -1.30 10.09 11.79
C ASP A 102 -2.04 11.02 12.77
N GLU A 103 -2.17 10.62 14.04
CA GLU A 103 -2.69 11.48 15.11
C GLU A 103 -1.83 12.74 15.30
N GLN A 104 -0.51 12.58 15.42
CA GLN A 104 0.44 13.71 15.52
C GLN A 104 0.32 14.69 14.34
N LEU A 105 0.10 14.17 13.12
CA LEU A 105 -0.11 15.01 11.93
C LEU A 105 -1.46 15.74 11.95
N VAL A 106 -2.51 15.16 12.53
CA VAL A 106 -3.78 15.86 12.74
C VAL A 106 -3.58 17.04 13.70
N ASP A 107 -2.92 16.82 14.83
CA ASP A 107 -2.63 17.88 15.81
C ASP A 107 -1.76 18.98 15.21
N GLN A 108 -0.73 18.61 14.45
CA GLN A 108 0.12 19.58 13.76
C GLN A 108 -0.66 20.45 12.77
N ARG A 109 -1.57 19.84 11.99
CA ARG A 109 -2.43 20.58 11.05
C ARG A 109 -3.39 21.52 11.80
N GLN A 110 -3.88 21.12 12.96
CA GLN A 110 -4.73 21.95 13.80
C GLN A 110 -3.96 23.18 14.31
N LEU A 111 -2.75 22.98 14.85
CA LEU A 111 -1.88 24.08 15.28
C LEU A 111 -1.53 25.04 14.13
N GLN A 112 -1.29 24.52 12.93
CA GLN A 112 -1.03 25.35 11.74
C GLN A 112 -2.23 26.23 11.38
N ARG A 113 -3.46 25.72 11.50
CA ARG A 113 -4.69 26.51 11.26
C ARG A 113 -4.85 27.61 12.30
N GLU A 114 -4.67 27.29 13.58
CA GLU A 114 -4.76 28.27 14.66
C GLU A 114 -3.73 29.39 14.50
N LEU A 115 -2.51 29.03 14.11
CA LEU A 115 -1.45 29.99 13.87
C LEU A 115 -1.75 30.89 12.66
N ALA A 116 -2.32 30.33 11.58
CA ALA A 116 -2.77 31.11 10.43
C ALA A 116 -3.91 32.07 10.82
N GLN A 117 -4.85 31.62 11.66
CA GLN A 117 -5.94 32.46 12.15
C GLN A 117 -5.41 33.61 13.03
N ALA A 118 -4.55 33.32 13.99
CA ALA A 118 -3.95 34.34 14.85
C ALA A 118 -3.19 35.40 14.03
N ARG A 119 -2.48 34.99 12.98
CA ARG A 119 -1.81 35.93 12.05
C ARG A 119 -2.81 36.83 11.32
N ALA A 120 -3.94 36.28 10.88
CA ALA A 120 -4.98 37.07 10.22
C ALA A 120 -5.64 38.08 11.18
N GLU A 121 -5.87 37.68 12.43
CA GLU A 121 -6.40 38.55 13.48
C GLU A 121 -5.44 39.71 13.80
N ILE A 122 -4.14 39.42 13.95
CA ILE A 122 -3.12 40.46 14.15
C ILE A 122 -3.11 41.45 12.98
N GLN A 123 -3.08 40.97 11.74
CA GLN A 123 -3.12 41.85 10.55
C GLN A 123 -4.37 42.73 10.51
N ARG A 124 -5.52 42.17 10.91
CA ARG A 124 -6.76 42.94 11.00
C ARG A 124 -6.63 44.07 12.01
N HIS A 125 -6.12 43.78 13.20
CA HIS A 125 -5.92 44.80 14.23
C HIS A 125 -4.89 45.86 13.82
N GLU A 126 -3.81 45.49 13.15
CA GLU A 126 -2.84 46.44 12.58
C GLU A 126 -3.50 47.38 11.57
N GLN A 127 -4.37 46.87 10.71
CA GLN A 127 -5.15 47.69 9.76
C GLN A 127 -6.13 48.63 10.48
N GLU A 128 -6.82 48.14 11.51
CA GLU A 128 -7.73 48.94 12.33
C GLU A 128 -6.98 50.09 13.04
N LEU A 129 -5.80 49.80 13.63
CA LEU A 129 -4.93 50.80 14.24
C LEU A 129 -4.43 51.83 13.23
N ALA A 130 -4.01 51.40 12.04
CA ALA A 130 -3.58 52.32 10.98
C ALA A 130 -4.72 53.26 10.54
N ARG A 131 -5.94 52.74 10.38
CA ARG A 131 -7.13 53.53 10.05
C ARG A 131 -7.47 54.54 11.16
N ALA A 132 -7.43 54.11 12.41
CA ALA A 132 -7.69 54.96 13.57
C ALA A 132 -6.65 56.09 13.66
N ASN A 133 -5.36 55.78 13.47
CA ASN A 133 -4.29 56.79 13.46
C ASN A 133 -4.48 57.82 12.34
N VAL A 134 -4.84 57.39 11.12
CA VAL A 134 -5.14 58.32 10.03
C VAL A 134 -6.34 59.20 10.36
N ALA A 135 -7.39 58.66 10.96
CA ALA A 135 -8.55 59.44 11.39
C ALA A 135 -8.19 60.47 12.46
N LEU A 136 -7.36 60.09 13.43
CA LEU A 136 -6.88 60.96 14.50
C LEU A 136 -6.01 62.10 13.96
N GLU A 137 -5.10 61.81 13.02
CA GLU A 137 -4.29 62.85 12.36
C GLU A 137 -5.15 63.83 11.57
N ARG A 138 -6.19 63.35 10.88
CA ARG A 138 -7.15 64.21 10.19
C ARG A 138 -7.92 65.10 11.18
N PHE A 139 -8.34 64.55 12.31
CA PHE A 139 -9.00 65.31 13.37
C PHE A 139 -8.08 66.41 13.93
N ARG A 140 -6.83 66.06 14.25
CA ARG A 140 -5.82 67.01 14.74
C ARG A 140 -5.60 68.17 13.78
N LYS A 141 -5.44 67.90 12.48
CA LYS A 141 -5.28 68.93 11.44
C LYS A 141 -6.46 69.89 11.37
N ARG A 142 -7.69 69.39 11.54
CA ARG A 142 -8.90 70.23 11.58
C ARG A 142 -8.96 71.09 12.84
N ALA A 143 -8.58 70.54 13.99
CA ALA A 143 -8.57 71.26 15.27
C ALA A 143 -7.51 72.38 15.32
N HIS A 144 -6.37 72.21 14.65
CA HIS A 144 -5.28 73.19 14.62
C HIS A 144 -5.35 74.16 13.43
N GLY A 145 -6.27 73.95 12.46
CA GLY A 145 -6.48 74.81 11.30
C GLY A 145 -7.40 76.01 11.53
N GLY A 146 -7.52 76.50 12.77
CA GLY A 146 -8.30 77.69 13.11
C GLY A 146 -7.62 78.98 12.58
N PRO A 147 -8.39 80.01 12.17
CA PRO A 147 -7.85 81.20 11.53
C PRO A 147 -6.94 81.96 12.51
N ARG A 148 -5.65 82.06 12.18
CA ARG A 148 -4.82 83.15 12.67
C ARG A 148 -5.31 84.43 12.00
N SER A 149 -6.14 85.18 12.71
CA SER A 149 -6.45 86.56 12.35
C SER A 149 -5.19 87.44 12.48
N PRO A 150 -5.04 88.47 11.62
CA PRO A 150 -3.86 89.32 11.54
C PRO A 150 -3.65 90.19 12.79
#